data_AF-A0A0G1VX99-F1
#
_entry.id   AF-A0A0G1VX99-F1
#
_cell.length_a   1.000
_cell.length_b   1.000
_cell.length_c   1.000
_cell.angle_alpha   90.00
_cell.angle_beta   90.00
_cell.angle_gamma   90.00
#
_symmetry.space_group_name_H-M   'P 1'
#
loop_
_entity.id
_entity.type
_entity.pdbx_description
1 polymer ?
#
loop_
_entity_poly.entity_id
_entity_poly.type
_entity_poly.pdbx_seq_one_letter_code
_entity_poly.pdbx_strand_id
1 'polypeptide(L)'
;MRFQVPQFINIEDKILGPFSIKQFVYIVGGIGMGYIAYNFLPFYLAVLIIAPIAGLAAALAFYKPNGKPFIFMMQAAIAYVLSNRLT
;
A
#
# COMPACT_ATOMS: atom_id res chain seq x y z
N MET A 1 -18.27 -36.65 -9.07
CA MET A 1 -17.60 -35.84 -8.02
C MET A 1 -17.47 -34.42 -8.55
N ARG A 2 -18.05 -33.41 -7.88
CA ARG A 2 -17.83 -32.01 -8.27
C ARG A 2 -16.62 -31.50 -7.50
N PHE A 3 -15.53 -31.20 -8.21
CA PHE A 3 -14.36 -30.55 -7.62
C PHE A 3 -14.76 -29.14 -7.19
N GLN A 4 -14.75 -28.87 -5.89
CA GLN A 4 -14.79 -27.50 -5.40
C GLN A 4 -13.47 -26.85 -5.82
N VAL A 5 -13.52 -25.87 -6.71
CA VAL A 5 -12.33 -25.10 -7.08
C VAL A 5 -11.84 -24.40 -5.81
N PRO A 6 -10.63 -24.72 -5.31
CA PRO A 6 -10.09 -24.11 -4.12
C PRO A 6 -10.08 -22.59 -4.30
N GLN A 7 -10.90 -21.86 -3.53
CA GLN A 7 -10.96 -20.40 -3.58
C GLN A 7 -9.67 -19.74 -3.02
N PHE A 8 -8.78 -20.55 -2.46
CA PHE A 8 -7.53 -20.12 -1.84
C PHE A 8 -6.51 -19.56 -2.83
N ILE A 9 -6.65 -19.77 -4.14
CA ILE A 9 -5.70 -19.21 -5.13
C ILE A 9 -5.71 -17.68 -5.20
N ASN A 10 -6.80 -17.04 -4.77
CA ASN A 10 -6.95 -15.58 -4.76
C ASN A 10 -6.48 -14.93 -3.45
N ILE A 11 -6.13 -15.73 -2.45
CA ILE A 11 -5.64 -15.23 -1.16
C ILE A 11 -4.13 -15.21 -1.26
N GLU A 12 -3.56 -14.01 -1.21
CA GLU A 12 -2.12 -13.81 -1.27
C GLU A 12 -1.44 -14.47 -0.05
N ASP A 13 -0.39 -15.25 -0.30
CA ASP A 13 0.31 -15.98 0.74
C ASP A 13 0.88 -15.02 1.78
N LYS A 14 0.45 -15.21 3.02
CA LYS A 14 0.97 -14.48 4.17
C LYS A 14 2.24 -15.18 4.64
N ILE A 15 3.37 -14.73 4.11
CA ILE A 15 4.68 -15.35 4.33
C ILE A 15 5.32 -14.84 5.65
N LEU A 16 4.97 -13.62 6.10
CA LEU A 16 5.47 -13.02 7.34
C LEU A 16 4.34 -12.77 8.33
N GLY A 17 3.92 -13.82 9.04
CA GLY A 17 2.87 -13.74 10.07
C GLY A 17 1.53 -13.24 9.50
N PRO A 18 1.00 -12.09 9.94
CA PRO A 18 -0.24 -11.54 9.39
C PRO A 18 -0.06 -10.85 8.02
N PHE A 19 1.18 -10.64 7.57
CA PHE A 19 1.51 -9.84 6.38
C PHE A 19 1.83 -10.68 5.15
N SER A 20 1.27 -10.25 4.01
CA SER A 20 1.76 -10.61 2.67
C SER A 20 3.10 -9.91 2.40
N ILE A 21 3.92 -10.46 1.50
CA ILE A 21 5.18 -9.82 1.05
C ILE A 21 4.96 -8.37 0.62
N LYS A 22 3.86 -8.08 -0.09
CA LYS A 22 3.56 -6.72 -0.56
C LYS A 22 3.31 -5.78 0.61
N GLN A 23 2.53 -6.23 1.59
CA GLN A 23 2.23 -5.44 2.79
C GLN A 23 3.48 -5.18 3.62
N PHE A 24 4.36 -6.18 3.75
CA PHE A 24 5.65 -6.02 4.40
C PHE A 24 6.50 -4.95 3.70
N VAL A 25 6.60 -4.99 2.37
CA VAL A 25 7.34 -3.99 1.59
C VAL A 25 6.75 -2.59 1.76
N TYR A 26 5.43 -2.42 1.81
CA TYR A 26 4.81 -1.11 2.04
C TYR A 26 5.11 -0.54 3.43
N ILE A 27 5.05 -1.39 4.47
CA ILE A 27 5.36 -0.98 5.85
C ILE A 27 6.84 -0.61 5.97
N VAL A 28 7.74 -1.49 5.52
CA VAL A 28 9.19 -1.27 5.58
C VAL A 28 9.59 -0.07 4.73
N GLY A 29 9.02 0.08 3.53
CA GLY A 29 9.24 1.22 2.66
C GLY A 29 8.74 2.53 3.29
N GLY A 30 7.58 2.53 3.94
CA GLY A 30 7.05 3.68 4.67
C GLY A 30 7.91 4.08 5.87
N ILE A 31 8.35 3.11 6.66
CA ILE A 31 9.28 3.34 7.78
C ILE A 31 10.63 3.85 7.27
N GLY A 32 11.17 3.25 6.21
CA GLY A 32 12.43 3.66 5.59
C GLY A 32 12.37 5.09 5.06
N MET A 33 11.33 5.44 4.31
CA MET A 33 11.11 6.82 3.85
C MET A 33 10.91 7.79 5.01
N GLY A 34 10.17 7.39 6.05
CA GLY A 34 9.98 8.22 7.23
C GLY A 34 11.29 8.49 7.99
N TYR A 35 12.15 7.48 8.12
CA TYR A 35 13.47 7.63 8.73
C TYR A 35 14.40 8.54 7.93
N ILE A 36 14.37 8.45 6.59
CA ILE A 36 15.11 9.37 5.73
C ILE A 36 14.59 10.80 5.91
N ALA A 37 13.26 11.02 5.90
CA ALA A 37 12.69 12.34 6.12
C ALA A 37 13.07 12.92 7.49
N TYR A 38 13.11 12.08 8.54
CA TYR A 38 13.55 12.48 9.88
C TYR A 38 15.02 12.89 9.93
N ASN A 39 15.91 12.22 9.18
CA ASN A 39 17.34 12.53 9.17
C ASN A 39 17.67 13.81 8.39
N PHE A 40 16.96 14.07 7.30
CA PHE A 40 17.29 15.16 6.37
C PHE A 40 16.57 16.48 6.68
N LEU A 41 15.44 16.47 7.39
CA LEU A 41 14.63 17.65 7.65
C LEU A 41 14.58 18.01 9.14
N PRO A 42 14.38 19.30 9.48
CA PRO A 42 14.08 19.69 10.86
C PRO A 42 12.80 19.02 11.34
N PHE A 43 12.76 18.66 12.63
CA PHE A 43 11.70 17.84 13.24
C PHE A 43 10.28 18.24 12.85
N TYR A 44 9.97 19.54 12.86
CA TYR A 44 8.65 20.05 12.51
C TYR A 44 8.23 19.74 11.06
N LEU A 45 9.14 19.89 10.10
CA LEU A 45 8.87 19.55 8.70
C LEU A 45 8.90 18.03 8.50
N ALA A 46 9.78 17.32 9.20
CA ALA A 46 9.85 15.87 9.15
C ALA A 46 8.53 15.25 9.57
N VAL A 47 7.94 15.66 10.70
CA VAL A 47 6.64 15.15 11.17
C VAL A 47 5.53 15.42 10.17
N LEU A 48 5.49 16.61 9.56
CA LEU A 48 4.50 16.99 8.55
C LEU A 48 4.56 16.08 7.31
N ILE A 49 5.76 15.61 6.92
CA ILE A 49 5.96 14.71 5.77
C ILE A 49 5.79 13.24 6.16
N ILE A 50 6.24 12.85 7.35
CA ILE A 50 6.13 11.48 7.85
C ILE A 50 4.66 11.11 8.07
N ALA A 51 3.82 12.02 8.57
CA ALA A 51 2.40 11.77 8.81
C ALA A 51 1.65 11.26 7.55
N PRO A 52 1.67 11.95 6.39
CA PRO A 52 1.04 11.44 5.17
C PRO A 52 1.73 10.20 4.61
N ILE A 53 3.06 10.08 4.70
CA ILE A 53 3.78 8.86 4.26
C ILE A 53 3.34 7.64 5.07
N ALA A 54 3.28 7.76 6.40
CA ALA A 54 2.85 6.70 7.29
C ALA A 54 1.37 6.34 7.04
N GLY A 55 0.50 7.35 6.85
CA GLY A 55 -0.90 7.15 6.50
C GLY A 55 -1.07 6.39 5.18
N LEU A 56 -0.29 6.75 4.15
CA LEU A 56 -0.34 6.11 2.84
C LEU A 56 0.22 4.69 2.87
N ALA A 57 1.33 4.46 3.59
CA ALA A 57 1.89 3.12 3.81
C ALA A 57 0.91 2.20 4.55
N ALA A 58 0.24 2.71 5.59
CA ALA A 58 -0.80 1.98 6.31
C ALA A 58 -2.02 1.70 5.44
N ALA A 59 -2.45 2.66 4.62
CA ALA A 59 -3.54 2.47 3.67
C ALA A 59 -3.20 1.39 2.62
N LEU A 60 -2.00 1.41 2.05
CA LEU A 60 -1.55 0.38 1.11
C LEU A 60 -1.47 -1.01 1.75
N ALA A 61 -1.07 -1.09 3.02
CA ALA A 61 -0.95 -2.35 3.73
C ALA A 61 -2.31 -2.93 4.17
N PHE A 62 -3.20 -2.10 4.74
CA PHE A 62 -4.39 -2.59 5.44
C PHE A 62 -5.72 -2.20 4.81
N TYR A 63 -5.77 -1.08 4.08
CA TYR A 63 -7.03 -0.60 3.53
C TYR A 63 -7.43 -1.43 2.32
N LYS A 64 -8.67 -1.92 2.32
CA LYS A 64 -9.23 -2.78 1.28
C LYS A 64 -10.60 -2.29 0.84
N PRO A 65 -10.68 -1.18 0.09
CA PRO A 65 -11.96 -0.68 -0.40
C PRO A 65 -12.61 -1.72 -1.32
N ASN A 66 -13.88 -2.03 -1.08
CA ASN A 66 -14.67 -3.01 -1.84
C ASN A 66 -14.02 -4.41 -1.94
N GLY A 67 -13.30 -4.84 -0.89
CA GLY A 67 -12.66 -6.16 -0.84
C GLY A 67 -11.42 -6.31 -1.72
N LYS A 68 -10.98 -5.24 -2.40
CA LYS A 68 -9.78 -5.23 -3.24
C LYS A 68 -8.63 -4.53 -2.52
N PRO A 69 -7.37 -4.98 -2.72
CA PRO A 69 -6.20 -4.25 -2.25
C PRO A 69 -6.19 -2.79 -2.71
N PHE A 70 -5.88 -1.85 -1.81
CA PHE A 70 -5.86 -0.41 -2.12
C PHE A 70 -4.93 -0.04 -3.28
N ILE A 71 -3.90 -0.85 -3.56
CA ILE A 71 -3.02 -0.62 -4.72
C ILE A 71 -3.77 -0.57 -6.04
N PHE A 72 -4.86 -1.33 -6.23
CA PHE A 72 -5.64 -1.28 -7.46
C PHE A 72 -6.38 0.05 -7.60
N MET A 73 -6.88 0.60 -6.49
CA MET A 73 -7.49 1.92 -6.47
C MET A 73 -6.45 3.00 -6.76
N MET A 74 -5.25 2.89 -6.18
CA MET A 74 -4.16 3.84 -6.43
C MET A 74 -3.67 3.78 -7.88
N GLN A 75 -3.54 2.59 -8.46
CA GLN A 75 -3.23 2.41 -9.88
C GLN A 75 -4.31 3.00 -10.77
N ALA A 76 -5.59 2.78 -10.47
CA ALA A 76 -6.69 3.39 -11.22
C ALA A 76 -6.69 4.91 -11.11
N ALA A 77 -6.41 5.47 -9.93
CA ALA A 77 -6.30 6.92 -9.72
C ALA A 77 -5.14 7.52 -10.54
N ILE A 78 -3.95 6.89 -10.49
CA ILE A 78 -2.79 7.31 -11.27
C ILE A 78 -3.08 7.19 -12.77
N ALA A 79 -3.65 6.06 -13.21
CA ALA A 79 -4.03 5.84 -14.60
C ALA A 79 -5.07 6.84 -15.07
N TYR A 80 -6.04 7.23 -14.22
CA TYR A 80 -7.04 8.25 -14.55
C TYR A 80 -6.38 9.62 -14.74
N VAL A 81 -5.50 10.03 -13.81
CA VAL A 81 -4.78 11.31 -13.87
C VAL A 81 -3.83 11.38 -15.06
N LEU A 82 -3.16 10.27 -15.40
CA LEU A 82 -2.22 10.20 -16.53
C LEU A 82 -2.92 9.89 -17.86
N SER A 83 -4.12 9.32 -17.86
CA SER A 83 -4.86 9.11 -19.10
C SER A 83 -5.30 10.47 -19.61
N ASN A 84 -4.77 10.85 -20.77
CA ASN A 84 -5.04 12.11 -21.45
C ASN A 84 -6.49 12.23 -21.98
N ARG A 85 -7.46 11.50 -21.41
CA ARG A 85 -8.86 11.46 -21.86
C ARG A 85 -9.68 12.65 -21.33
N LEU A 86 -9.10 13.84 -21.41
CA LEU A 86 -9.83 15.10 -21.49
C LEU A 86 -10.03 15.54 -22.95
N THR A 87 -9.94 14.60 -23.90
CA THR A 87 -10.45 14.74 -25.27
C THR A 87 -11.34 13.55 -25.61
#